data_AF-A0A8T0J7N4-F1
#
_entry.id   AF-A0A8T0J7N4-F1
#
_cell.length_a   1.000
_cell.length_b   1.000
_cell.length_c   1.000
_cell.angle_alpha   90.00
_cell.angle_beta   90.00
_cell.angle_gamma   90.00
#
_symmetry.space_group_name_H-M   'P 1'
#
loop_
_entity.id
_entity.type
_entity.pdbx_description
1 polymer ?
#
loop_
_entity_poly.entity_id
_entity_poly.type
_entity_poly.pdbx_seq_one_letter_code
_entity_poly.pdbx_strand_id
1 'polypeptide(L)'
;MKTMKGGIEVLPPVILQDILTMGRLESLDLANLDMTSSVFRAPSGSIGGFKSITEAAAHSYCEKHQLFESLDSSARLQLLARCEGNWKLVLHFLECLERSSGRVTEANAGKKVLTAGGKLHTLIVNKQGELFACGKGGAVLGQGQASTTTLETPRLIFLPAAASRIVQISASFEHAAFVTETGQVYTFGDNTSGCCGIGMRAAELRAVLKPTHVRTLRNIPCQQVTTGKSFTMAITRLGEVYSWGCNTYGQLGHRNTRDKSRPRQIDQFDESDPVVQVSAGECHSLAVTKSGKLFSWGHDYNHFAFGHDVTPIVLNKLFPKRVEHGGFHGLFFVSAVAGDNHSVAIDHCGRVYKWGNEDYFSADSRRIIRRERRREAEQNKQIPVLVQSLKFNRAVQVSFSSPYLNCVSTR
;
A
#
# COMPACT_ATOMS: atom_id res chain seq x y z
N MET A 1 13.71 -20.24 -57.74
CA MET A 1 12.55 -20.40 -56.83
C MET A 1 12.63 -19.30 -55.79
N LYS A 2 11.71 -18.31 -55.84
CA LYS A 2 11.51 -17.39 -54.72
C LYS A 2 10.96 -18.23 -53.57
N THR A 3 11.71 -18.37 -52.49
CA THR A 3 11.17 -18.88 -51.23
C THR A 3 10.05 -17.91 -50.83
N MET A 4 8.79 -18.34 -50.98
CA MET A 4 7.69 -17.66 -50.30
C MET A 4 8.01 -17.75 -48.82
N LYS A 5 8.41 -16.63 -48.21
CA LYS A 5 8.48 -16.51 -46.76
C LYS A 5 7.04 -16.58 -46.24
N GLY A 6 6.49 -17.77 -46.08
CA GLY A 6 5.24 -17.97 -45.36
C GLY A 6 5.55 -17.84 -43.87
N GLY A 7 5.12 -16.74 -43.24
CA GLY A 7 5.36 -16.47 -41.83
C GLY A 7 4.80 -15.12 -41.39
N ILE A 8 4.86 -14.84 -40.08
CA ILE A 8 4.37 -13.59 -39.46
C ILE A 8 4.98 -12.33 -40.11
N GLU A 9 6.13 -12.47 -40.78
CA GLU A 9 6.85 -11.41 -41.50
C GLU A 9 6.08 -10.82 -42.70
N VAL A 10 5.03 -11.49 -43.18
CA VAL A 10 4.20 -11.03 -44.32
C VAL A 10 2.95 -10.26 -43.86
N LEU A 11 2.63 -10.30 -42.56
CA LEU A 11 1.45 -9.62 -42.05
C LEU A 11 1.65 -8.10 -42.04
N PRO A 12 0.63 -7.31 -42.44
CA PRO A 12 0.64 -5.87 -42.27
C PRO A 12 0.87 -5.45 -40.81
N PRO A 13 1.60 -4.36 -40.54
CA PRO A 13 1.88 -3.91 -39.18
C PRO A 13 0.64 -3.68 -38.30
N VAL A 14 -0.48 -3.27 -38.90
CA VAL A 14 -1.76 -3.07 -38.19
C VAL A 14 -2.30 -4.40 -37.65
N ILE A 15 -2.24 -5.47 -38.45
CA ILE A 15 -2.69 -6.81 -38.02
C ILE A 15 -1.79 -7.35 -36.91
N LEU A 16 -0.48 -7.09 -36.99
CA LEU A 16 0.45 -7.45 -35.93
C LEU A 16 0.14 -6.71 -34.62
N GLN A 17 -0.18 -5.41 -34.70
CA GLN A 17 -0.59 -4.64 -33.54
C GLN A 17 -1.89 -5.17 -32.92
N ASP A 18 -2.87 -5.54 -33.74
CA ASP A 18 -4.12 -6.14 -33.27
C ASP A 18 -3.85 -7.47 -32.54
N ILE A 19 -3.03 -8.35 -33.12
CA ILE A 19 -2.61 -9.60 -32.48
C ILE A 19 -1.95 -9.34 -31.12
N LEU A 20 -1.02 -8.38 -31.06
CA LEU A 20 -0.30 -8.05 -29.82
C LEU A 20 -1.19 -7.40 -28.76
N THR A 21 -2.28 -6.74 -29.15
CA THR A 21 -3.24 -6.10 -28.23
C THR A 21 -4.41 -6.99 -27.86
N MET A 22 -4.64 -8.09 -28.60
CA MET A 22 -5.58 -9.15 -28.27
C MET A 22 -4.98 -10.19 -27.32
N GLY A 23 -3.68 -10.49 -27.43
CA GLY A 23 -2.98 -11.42 -26.54
C GLY A 23 -2.43 -10.72 -25.30
N ARG A 24 -2.80 -11.17 -24.09
CA ARG A 24 -2.38 -10.55 -22.81
C ARG A 24 -0.87 -10.78 -22.54
N LEU A 25 -0.03 -9.98 -23.19
CA LEU A 25 1.43 -10.00 -23.07
C LEU A 25 1.91 -9.04 -21.99
N GLU A 26 2.89 -9.46 -21.19
CA GLU A 26 3.54 -8.59 -20.23
C GLU A 26 4.56 -7.66 -20.91
N SER A 27 4.93 -6.59 -20.21
CA SER A 27 6.00 -5.67 -20.61
C SER A 27 7.30 -6.36 -21.05
N LEU A 28 7.67 -7.47 -20.41
CA LEU A 28 8.86 -8.27 -20.74
C LEU A 28 8.70 -9.07 -22.03
N ASP A 29 7.52 -9.62 -22.30
CA ASP A 29 7.22 -10.33 -23.54
C ASP A 29 7.35 -9.38 -24.73
N LEU A 30 6.81 -8.17 -24.62
CA LEU A 30 6.91 -7.12 -25.63
C LEU A 30 8.37 -6.69 -25.88
N ALA A 31 9.18 -6.60 -24.82
CA ALA A 31 10.60 -6.31 -24.94
C ALA A 31 11.38 -7.45 -25.63
N ASN A 32 11.07 -8.71 -25.28
CA ASN A 32 11.68 -9.88 -25.89
C ASN A 32 11.33 -9.99 -27.38
N LEU A 33 10.09 -9.70 -27.77
CA LEU A 33 9.67 -9.67 -29.18
C LEU A 33 10.48 -8.65 -30.00
N ASP A 34 10.70 -7.46 -29.45
CA ASP A 34 11.54 -6.43 -30.09
C ASP A 34 13.02 -6.83 -30.20
N MET A 35 13.54 -7.58 -29.23
CA MET A 35 14.92 -8.06 -29.27
C MET A 35 15.12 -9.19 -30.27
N THR A 36 14.14 -10.08 -30.37
CA THR A 36 14.26 -11.34 -31.12
C THR A 36 13.89 -11.22 -32.59
N SER A 37 13.06 -10.24 -32.98
CA SER A 37 12.66 -10.08 -34.38
C SER A 37 12.61 -8.62 -34.82
N SER A 38 13.21 -8.35 -35.98
CA SER A 38 13.15 -7.03 -36.64
C SER A 38 11.78 -6.71 -37.20
N VAL A 39 10.88 -7.69 -37.35
CA VAL A 39 9.50 -7.51 -37.84
C VAL A 39 8.70 -6.58 -36.93
N PHE A 40 8.99 -6.60 -35.63
CA PHE A 40 8.32 -5.77 -34.64
C PHE A 40 8.93 -4.38 -34.51
N ARG A 41 10.15 -4.17 -35.04
CA ARG A 41 10.79 -2.85 -35.13
C ARG A 41 10.25 -2.13 -36.35
N ALA A 42 9.84 -0.87 -36.20
CA ALA A 42 9.30 -0.12 -37.32
C ALA A 42 10.36 0.03 -38.44
N PRO A 43 10.08 -0.40 -39.68
CA PRO A 43 10.96 -0.09 -40.80
C PRO A 43 10.77 1.39 -41.15
N SER A 44 11.69 2.24 -40.69
CA SER A 44 11.83 3.66 -41.10
C SER A 44 10.50 4.38 -41.39
N GLY A 45 9.66 4.51 -40.37
CA GLY A 45 8.36 5.14 -40.46
C GLY A 45 7.57 4.85 -39.20
N SER A 46 7.45 5.84 -38.32
CA SER A 46 6.75 5.72 -37.05
C SER A 46 5.29 5.32 -37.28
N ILE A 47 4.91 4.11 -36.89
CA ILE A 47 3.50 3.71 -36.86
C ILE A 47 2.84 4.60 -35.81
N GLY A 48 2.05 5.59 -36.26
CA GLY A 48 1.36 6.53 -35.36
C GLY A 48 2.26 7.29 -34.39
N GLY A 49 3.54 7.52 -34.70
CA GLY A 49 4.48 8.19 -33.80
C GLY A 49 5.27 7.29 -32.84
N PHE A 50 5.06 5.97 -32.86
CA PHE A 50 5.79 5.00 -32.01
C PHE A 50 7.05 4.44 -32.70
N LYS A 51 8.07 4.07 -31.92
CA LYS A 51 9.35 3.51 -32.37
C LYS A 51 9.24 2.05 -32.83
N SER A 52 8.27 1.30 -32.31
CA SER A 52 8.01 -0.11 -32.66
C SER A 52 6.54 -0.48 -32.50
N ILE A 53 6.13 -1.61 -33.11
CA ILE A 53 4.77 -2.14 -32.99
C ILE A 53 4.49 -2.56 -31.54
N THR A 54 5.50 -3.11 -30.85
CA THR A 54 5.40 -3.48 -29.44
C THR A 54 5.29 -2.26 -28.52
N GLU A 55 5.88 -1.12 -28.89
CA GLU A 55 5.71 0.14 -28.16
C GLU A 55 4.27 0.68 -28.31
N ALA A 56 3.69 0.60 -29.51
CA ALA A 56 2.28 0.94 -29.73
C ALA A 56 1.32 0.00 -28.96
N ALA A 57 1.65 -1.30 -28.89
CA ALA A 57 0.91 -2.26 -28.06
C ALA A 57 1.03 -1.93 -26.56
N ALA A 58 2.25 -1.62 -26.08
CA ALA A 58 2.47 -1.22 -24.70
C ALA A 58 1.68 0.05 -24.31
N HIS A 59 1.64 1.05 -25.21
CA HIS A 59 0.80 2.23 -25.04
C HIS A 59 -0.69 1.88 -24.89
N SER A 60 -1.21 1.00 -25.76
CA SER A 60 -2.60 0.52 -25.68
C SER A 60 -2.91 -0.18 -24.36
N TYR A 61 -1.95 -0.92 -23.79
CA TYR A 61 -2.10 -1.50 -22.46
C TYR A 61 -2.06 -0.47 -21.34
N CYS A 62 -1.18 0.52 -21.40
CA CYS A 62 -1.13 1.62 -20.43
C CYS A 62 -2.46 2.38 -20.39
N GLU A 63 -3.05 2.73 -21.54
CA GLU A 63 -4.34 3.44 -21.60
C GLU A 63 -5.50 2.66 -20.97
N LYS A 64 -5.43 1.33 -20.98
CA LYS A 64 -6.42 0.44 -20.34
C LYS A 64 -6.12 0.15 -18.86
N HIS A 65 -4.97 0.58 -18.36
CA HIS A 65 -4.55 0.28 -16.99
C HIS A 65 -5.25 1.22 -15.99
N GLN A 66 -5.97 0.66 -15.00
CA GLN A 66 -6.79 1.43 -14.05
C GLN A 66 -6.07 2.61 -13.38
N LEU A 67 -4.83 2.39 -12.92
CA LEU A 67 -4.03 3.47 -12.32
C LEU A 67 -3.71 4.57 -13.34
N PHE A 68 -3.34 4.21 -14.57
CA PHE A 68 -2.97 5.19 -15.58
C PHE A 68 -4.19 5.99 -16.06
N GLU A 69 -5.34 5.32 -16.17
CA GLU A 69 -6.63 5.97 -16.44
C GLU A 69 -6.95 7.04 -15.39
N SER A 70 -6.68 6.77 -14.11
CA SER A 70 -6.93 7.71 -13.01
C SER A 70 -5.95 8.90 -12.95
N LEU A 71 -4.81 8.83 -13.65
CA LEU A 71 -3.87 9.94 -13.71
C LEU A 71 -4.41 11.06 -14.60
N ASP A 72 -4.27 12.30 -14.13
CA ASP A 72 -4.48 13.47 -14.98
C ASP A 72 -3.41 13.58 -16.09
N SER A 73 -3.65 14.44 -17.08
CA SER A 73 -2.77 14.59 -18.23
C SER A 73 -1.34 14.99 -17.86
N SER A 74 -1.16 15.81 -16.81
CA SER A 74 0.17 16.24 -16.35
C SER A 74 0.92 15.07 -15.71
N ALA A 75 0.25 14.28 -14.88
CA ALA A 75 0.81 13.11 -14.23
C ALA A 75 1.20 12.02 -15.25
N ARG A 76 0.38 11.80 -16.29
CA ARG A 76 0.71 10.88 -17.40
C ARG A 76 1.99 11.33 -18.14
N LEU A 77 2.09 12.62 -18.48
CA LEU A 77 3.27 13.17 -19.16
C LEU A 77 4.54 13.07 -18.31
N GLN A 78 4.44 13.37 -17.01
CA GLN A 78 5.56 13.23 -16.07
C GLN A 78 6.02 11.78 -15.95
N LEU A 79 5.10 10.80 -15.88
CA LEU A 79 5.44 9.38 -15.84
C LEU A 79 6.12 8.93 -17.14
N LEU A 80 5.62 9.38 -18.30
CA LEU A 80 6.24 9.07 -19.58
C LEU A 80 7.64 9.67 -19.69
N ALA A 81 7.82 10.93 -19.29
CA ALA A 81 9.12 11.59 -19.24
C ALA A 81 10.09 10.86 -18.29
N ARG A 82 9.59 10.38 -17.15
CA ARG A 82 10.34 9.56 -16.19
C ARG A 82 10.78 8.21 -16.76
N CYS A 83 10.07 7.73 -17.78
CA CYS A 83 10.40 6.53 -18.54
C CYS A 83 11.08 6.83 -19.88
N GLU A 84 11.66 8.02 -20.06
CA GLU A 84 12.40 8.43 -21.27
C GLU A 84 11.59 8.32 -22.57
N GLY A 85 10.26 8.50 -22.46
CA GLY A 85 9.34 8.34 -23.59
C GLY A 85 9.13 6.90 -24.04
N ASN A 86 9.52 5.89 -23.24
CA ASN A 86 9.38 4.47 -23.58
C ASN A 86 8.16 3.84 -22.91
N TRP A 87 7.16 3.50 -23.72
CA TRP A 87 5.89 2.95 -23.23
C TRP A 87 6.01 1.56 -22.61
N LYS A 88 7.01 0.76 -22.99
CA LYS A 88 7.27 -0.55 -22.37
C LYS A 88 7.76 -0.38 -20.93
N LEU A 89 8.55 0.65 -20.65
CA LEU A 89 8.99 0.99 -19.29
C LEU A 89 7.83 1.54 -18.44
N VAL A 90 6.94 2.33 -19.03
CA VAL A 90 5.71 2.78 -18.35
C VAL A 90 4.85 1.57 -17.97
N LEU A 91 4.58 0.66 -18.92
CA LEU A 91 3.81 -0.54 -18.67
C LEU A 91 4.45 -1.40 -17.58
N HIS A 92 5.78 -1.63 -17.66
CA HIS A 92 6.52 -2.38 -16.66
C HIS A 92 6.38 -1.79 -15.26
N PHE A 93 6.48 -0.46 -15.13
CA PHE A 93 6.31 0.23 -13.86
C PHE A 93 4.90 0.05 -13.29
N LEU A 94 3.87 0.21 -14.13
CA LEU A 94 2.47 0.04 -13.73
C LEU A 94 2.17 -1.40 -13.27
N GLU A 95 2.63 -2.40 -14.02
CA GLU A 95 2.46 -3.80 -13.63
C GLU A 95 3.19 -4.12 -12.31
N CYS A 96 4.39 -3.56 -12.10
CA CYS A 96 5.13 -3.72 -10.84
C CYS A 96 4.38 -3.07 -9.67
N LEU A 97 3.73 -1.94 -9.89
CA LEU A 97 2.90 -1.25 -8.90
C LEU A 97 1.59 -2.01 -8.58
N GLU A 98 0.96 -2.63 -9.58
CA GLU A 98 -0.19 -3.51 -9.37
C GLU A 98 0.22 -4.74 -8.52
N ARG A 99 1.33 -5.39 -8.88
CA ARG A 99 1.86 -6.56 -8.16
C ARG A 99 2.26 -6.23 -6.71
N SER A 100 2.77 -5.01 -6.44
CA SER A 100 3.21 -4.58 -5.11
C SER A 100 2.07 -4.13 -4.21
N SER A 101 1.05 -3.44 -4.76
CA SER A 101 -0.09 -2.91 -4.00
C SER A 101 -1.06 -3.98 -3.48
N GLY A 102 -0.89 -5.24 -3.89
CA GLY A 102 -1.78 -6.34 -3.51
C GLY A 102 -3.14 -6.30 -4.23
N ARG A 103 -3.34 -5.34 -5.15
CA ARG A 103 -4.52 -5.21 -6.01
C ARG A 103 -4.41 -6.16 -7.21
N VAL A 104 -4.36 -7.47 -6.96
CA VAL A 104 -4.22 -8.45 -8.04
C VAL A 104 -5.59 -8.76 -8.63
N THR A 105 -5.74 -8.53 -9.94
CA THR A 105 -6.85 -9.05 -10.74
C THR A 105 -6.87 -10.59 -10.73
N GLU A 106 -8.08 -11.17 -10.76
CA GLU A 106 -8.42 -12.58 -10.50
C GLU A 106 -7.54 -13.65 -11.20
N ALA A 107 -6.81 -13.29 -12.26
CA ALA A 107 -6.00 -14.21 -13.05
C ALA A 107 -4.71 -14.72 -12.36
N ASN A 108 -4.21 -14.05 -11.32
CA ASN A 108 -3.04 -14.49 -10.54
C ASN A 108 -3.35 -14.73 -9.05
N ALA A 109 -4.64 -14.95 -8.75
CA ALA A 109 -5.12 -15.14 -7.39
C ALA A 109 -4.49 -16.34 -6.65
N GLY A 110 -3.83 -17.28 -7.33
CA GLY A 110 -3.13 -18.39 -6.70
C GLY A 110 -1.66 -18.10 -6.38
N LYS A 111 -1.24 -18.28 -5.11
CA LYS A 111 0.15 -18.51 -4.65
C LYS A 111 1.02 -17.30 -4.23
N LYS A 112 0.46 -16.25 -3.61
CA LYS A 112 1.30 -15.24 -2.91
C LYS A 112 1.45 -15.58 -1.42
N VAL A 113 2.66 -15.50 -0.90
CA VAL A 113 2.93 -15.55 0.54
C VAL A 113 2.69 -14.14 1.09
N LEU A 114 1.87 -14.03 2.13
CA LEU A 114 1.65 -12.75 2.82
C LEU A 114 2.48 -12.74 4.10
N THR A 115 3.09 -11.61 4.42
CA THR A 115 3.81 -11.42 5.68
C THR A 115 3.41 -10.10 6.33
N ALA A 116 3.21 -10.12 7.65
CA ALA A 116 3.02 -8.93 8.46
C ALA A 116 3.91 -9.04 9.70
N GLY A 117 4.80 -8.06 9.86
CA GLY A 117 5.67 -7.94 11.03
C GLY A 117 5.07 -6.94 12.01
N GLY A 118 4.84 -7.41 13.24
CA GLY A 118 4.53 -6.58 14.38
C GLY A 118 5.75 -6.30 15.24
N LYS A 119 5.54 -5.50 16.29
CA LYS A 119 6.60 -5.11 17.25
C LYS A 119 7.38 -6.31 17.82
N LEU A 120 6.68 -7.41 18.08
CA LEU A 120 7.23 -8.59 18.75
C LEU A 120 6.76 -9.92 18.12
N HIS A 121 5.97 -9.88 17.05
CA HIS A 121 5.39 -11.07 16.44
C HIS A 121 5.35 -10.93 14.93
N THR A 122 5.27 -12.06 14.22
CA THR A 122 5.19 -12.09 12.76
C THR A 122 4.08 -13.05 12.36
N LEU A 123 3.26 -12.61 11.41
CA LEU A 123 2.24 -13.42 10.76
C LEU A 123 2.66 -13.75 9.33
N ILE A 124 2.43 -14.99 8.93
CA ILE A 124 2.76 -15.48 7.60
C ILE A 124 1.54 -16.24 7.07
N VAL A 125 1.09 -15.92 5.87
CA VAL A 125 0.10 -16.73 5.14
C VAL A 125 0.80 -17.42 4.00
N ASN A 126 0.74 -18.75 3.95
CA ASN A 126 1.37 -19.51 2.88
C ASN A 126 0.53 -19.50 1.59
N LYS A 127 1.03 -20.18 0.54
CA LYS A 127 0.36 -20.25 -0.76
C LYS A 127 -0.99 -20.98 -0.72
N GLN A 128 -1.21 -21.80 0.31
CA GLN A 128 -2.42 -22.57 0.57
C GLN A 128 -3.46 -21.74 1.35
N GLY A 129 -3.12 -20.54 1.83
CA GLY A 129 -3.99 -19.69 2.61
C GLY A 129 -3.99 -19.98 4.11
N GLU A 130 -3.07 -20.83 4.58
CA GLU A 130 -2.92 -21.16 6.00
C GLU A 130 -2.15 -20.07 6.73
N LEU A 131 -2.64 -19.69 7.92
CA LEU A 131 -2.05 -18.66 8.77
C LEU A 131 -1.06 -19.27 9.76
N PHE A 132 0.15 -18.74 9.78
CA PHE A 132 1.18 -19.06 10.76
C PHE A 132 1.53 -17.82 11.57
N ALA A 133 1.85 -18.02 12.85
CA ALA A 133 2.33 -16.97 13.74
C ALA A 133 3.60 -17.40 14.49
N CYS A 134 4.53 -16.48 14.68
CA CYS A 134 5.69 -16.64 15.56
C CYS A 134 6.02 -15.33 16.28
N GLY A 135 6.94 -15.41 17.24
CA GLY A 135 7.44 -14.30 18.04
C GLY A 135 6.97 -14.34 19.49
N LYS A 136 7.23 -13.25 20.21
CA LYS A 136 6.86 -13.08 21.61
C LYS A 136 5.42 -12.57 21.66
N GLY A 137 4.49 -13.41 22.11
CA GLY A 137 3.10 -12.99 22.15
C GLY A 137 2.18 -13.93 22.88
N GLY A 138 1.20 -13.33 23.57
CA GLY A 138 0.03 -14.05 24.06
C GLY A 138 -1.11 -14.02 23.07
N ALA A 139 -2.16 -13.25 23.35
CA ALA A 139 -3.35 -13.18 22.52
C ALA A 139 -3.08 -12.89 21.03
N VAL A 140 -2.05 -12.09 20.74
CA VAL A 140 -1.70 -11.65 19.38
C VAL A 140 -1.22 -12.77 18.47
N LEU A 141 -0.90 -13.94 19.03
CA LEU A 141 -0.56 -15.12 18.24
C LEU A 141 -1.79 -15.92 17.81
N GLY A 142 -2.97 -15.64 18.37
CA GLY A 142 -4.23 -16.25 17.91
C GLY A 142 -4.40 -17.73 18.26
N GLN A 143 -3.61 -18.29 19.19
CA GLN A 143 -3.60 -19.73 19.51
C GLN A 143 -4.84 -20.22 20.27
N GLY A 144 -5.71 -19.32 20.73
CA GLY A 144 -6.89 -19.64 21.53
C GLY A 144 -6.62 -19.86 23.02
N GLN A 145 -5.37 -19.73 23.46
CA GLN A 145 -4.95 -19.86 24.86
C GLN A 145 -4.17 -18.61 25.29
N ALA A 146 -4.31 -18.22 26.56
CA ALA A 146 -3.54 -17.14 27.16
C ALA A 146 -2.14 -17.68 27.55
N SER A 147 -1.36 -18.08 26.56
CA SER A 147 0.05 -18.46 26.76
C SER A 147 0.92 -17.22 26.70
N THR A 148 1.92 -17.09 27.56
CA THR A 148 2.94 -16.03 27.45
C THR A 148 4.23 -16.54 26.80
N THR A 149 4.24 -17.81 26.36
CA THR A 149 5.41 -18.46 25.78
C THR A 149 5.72 -17.89 24.40
N THR A 150 6.97 -17.48 24.21
CA THR A 150 7.49 -17.09 22.90
C THR A 150 7.45 -18.28 21.93
N LEU A 151 6.94 -18.05 20.72
CA LEU A 151 7.00 -19.01 19.63
C LEU A 151 8.22 -18.72 18.76
N GLU A 152 9.29 -19.47 18.95
CA GLU A 152 10.52 -19.29 18.14
C GLU A 152 10.35 -19.74 16.69
N THR A 153 9.42 -20.65 16.43
CA THR A 153 9.10 -21.16 15.08
C THR A 153 7.66 -20.85 14.68
N PRO A 154 7.38 -20.58 13.38
CA PRO A 154 6.02 -20.37 12.89
C PRO A 154 5.11 -21.56 13.22
N ARG A 155 4.01 -21.30 13.94
CA ARG A 155 2.98 -22.30 14.24
C ARG A 155 1.69 -21.99 13.52
N LEU A 156 1.03 -23.05 13.04
CA LEU A 156 -0.27 -22.97 12.40
C LEU A 156 -1.32 -22.42 13.38
N ILE A 157 -2.09 -21.45 12.92
CA ILE A 157 -3.20 -20.83 13.65
C ILE A 157 -4.51 -21.27 13.03
N PHE A 158 -5.36 -21.90 13.82
CA PHE A 158 -6.66 -22.37 13.37
C PHE A 158 -7.62 -21.21 13.12
N LEU A 159 -8.05 -21.10 11.87
CA LEU A 159 -9.06 -20.12 11.46
C LEU A 159 -10.46 -20.65 11.78
N PRO A 160 -11.44 -19.75 12.04
CA PRO A 160 -12.84 -20.14 12.14
C PRO A 160 -13.30 -20.85 10.86
N ALA A 161 -14.15 -21.87 10.97
CA ALA A 161 -14.61 -22.66 9.82
C ALA A 161 -15.28 -21.84 8.70
N ALA A 162 -15.84 -20.67 9.04
CA ALA A 162 -16.45 -19.75 8.08
C ALA A 162 -15.44 -18.86 7.33
N ALA A 163 -14.17 -18.81 7.76
CA ALA A 163 -13.16 -17.96 7.15
C ALA A 163 -12.69 -18.57 5.81
N SER A 164 -12.91 -17.83 4.72
CA SER A 164 -12.32 -18.17 3.43
C SER A 164 -10.84 -17.78 3.38
N ARG A 165 -10.20 -18.03 2.23
CA ARG A 165 -8.78 -17.72 1.97
C ARG A 165 -8.41 -16.29 2.37
N ILE A 166 -7.29 -16.12 3.07
CA ILE A 166 -6.79 -14.81 3.49
C ILE A 166 -6.14 -14.10 2.28
N VAL A 167 -6.50 -12.84 2.06
CA VAL A 167 -5.97 -12.02 0.95
C VAL A 167 -5.17 -10.80 1.43
N GLN A 168 -5.37 -10.35 2.66
CA GLN A 168 -4.62 -9.24 3.24
C GLN A 168 -4.49 -9.39 4.76
N ILE A 169 -3.34 -8.99 5.31
CA ILE A 169 -3.02 -9.11 6.75
C ILE A 169 -2.38 -7.81 7.26
N SER A 170 -2.57 -7.52 8.55
CA SER A 170 -1.91 -6.43 9.26
C SER A 170 -1.70 -6.80 10.73
N ALA A 171 -0.54 -6.44 11.28
CA ALA A 171 -0.09 -6.96 12.57
C ALA A 171 0.87 -6.01 13.28
N SER A 172 0.78 -4.69 13.06
CA SER A 172 1.88 -3.75 13.32
C SER A 172 2.29 -3.63 14.81
N PHE A 173 1.36 -3.80 15.75
CA PHE A 173 1.60 -3.59 17.19
C PHE A 173 1.19 -4.80 18.04
N GLU A 174 0.13 -4.68 18.84
CA GLU A 174 -0.27 -5.66 19.86
C GLU A 174 -1.55 -6.43 19.50
N HIS A 175 -2.16 -6.11 18.37
CA HIS A 175 -3.24 -6.86 17.76
C HIS A 175 -2.98 -7.07 16.28
N ALA A 176 -3.65 -8.08 15.74
CA ALA A 176 -3.58 -8.47 14.36
C ALA A 176 -4.96 -8.52 13.73
N ALA A 177 -4.99 -8.31 12.44
CA ALA A 177 -6.20 -8.36 11.63
C ALA A 177 -5.91 -8.94 10.26
N PHE A 178 -6.93 -9.54 9.64
CA PHE A 178 -6.86 -9.97 8.26
C PHE A 178 -8.20 -9.86 7.55
N VAL A 179 -8.13 -9.78 6.23
CA VAL A 179 -9.28 -9.80 5.30
C VAL A 179 -9.25 -11.09 4.50
N THR A 180 -10.41 -11.72 4.36
CA THR A 180 -10.60 -12.90 3.51
C THR A 180 -11.03 -12.53 2.09
N GLU A 181 -10.96 -13.48 1.17
CA GLU A 181 -11.38 -13.31 -0.24
C GLU A 181 -12.86 -12.95 -0.40
N THR A 182 -13.72 -13.26 0.59
CA THR A 182 -15.12 -12.82 0.63
C THR A 182 -15.28 -11.40 1.18
N GLY A 183 -14.19 -10.78 1.66
CA GLY A 183 -14.17 -9.45 2.26
C GLY A 183 -14.49 -9.41 3.75
N GLN A 184 -14.49 -10.55 4.44
CA GLN A 184 -14.74 -10.60 5.87
C GLN A 184 -13.49 -10.19 6.66
N VAL A 185 -13.68 -9.45 7.76
CA VAL A 185 -12.60 -8.96 8.62
C VAL A 185 -12.54 -9.78 9.91
N TYR A 186 -11.36 -10.30 10.22
CA TYR A 186 -11.08 -11.00 11.47
C TYR A 186 -9.98 -10.29 12.24
N THR A 187 -10.09 -10.28 13.56
CA THR A 187 -9.15 -9.62 14.47
C THR A 187 -8.86 -10.50 15.68
N PHE A 188 -7.66 -10.38 16.23
CA PHE A 188 -7.22 -11.05 17.45
C PHE A 188 -6.03 -10.31 18.08
N GLY A 189 -5.72 -10.58 19.34
CA GLY A 189 -4.68 -9.88 20.10
C GLY A 189 -5.22 -9.01 21.21
N ASP A 190 -4.48 -7.94 21.54
CA ASP A 190 -4.95 -6.98 22.53
C ASP A 190 -6.31 -6.38 22.11
N ASN A 191 -7.14 -6.12 23.10
CA ASN A 191 -8.44 -5.50 22.91
C ASN A 191 -8.86 -4.67 24.13
N THR A 192 -7.90 -4.25 24.96
CA THR A 192 -8.16 -3.38 26.13
C THR A 192 -8.76 -2.03 25.72
N SER A 193 -8.49 -1.58 24.49
CA SER A 193 -9.05 -0.36 23.90
C SER A 193 -10.22 -0.62 22.93
N GLY A 194 -10.70 -1.87 22.82
CA GLY A 194 -11.73 -2.22 21.83
C GLY A 194 -11.25 -2.30 20.38
N CYS A 195 -9.93 -2.35 20.13
CA CYS A 195 -9.33 -2.37 18.79
C CYS A 195 -9.58 -3.64 17.98
N CYS A 196 -10.04 -4.74 18.59
CA CYS A 196 -10.55 -5.88 17.84
C CYS A 196 -11.97 -5.64 17.28
N GLY A 197 -12.73 -4.65 17.77
CA GLY A 197 -14.00 -4.27 17.12
C GLY A 197 -15.12 -5.33 17.21
N ILE A 198 -14.92 -6.39 17.99
CA ILE A 198 -15.86 -7.53 18.12
C ILE A 198 -17.11 -7.20 18.96
N GLY A 199 -17.29 -5.94 19.35
CA GLY A 199 -18.52 -5.43 19.93
C GLY A 199 -18.72 -5.72 21.42
N MET A 200 -17.63 -6.02 22.14
CA MET A 200 -17.59 -6.07 23.61
C MET A 200 -17.94 -4.71 24.22
N ARG A 201 -18.62 -4.75 25.37
CA ARG A 201 -18.86 -3.55 26.19
C ARG A 201 -17.55 -3.10 26.85
N ALA A 202 -17.43 -1.81 27.17
CA ALA A 202 -16.22 -1.25 27.78
C ALA A 202 -15.79 -2.00 29.06
N ALA A 203 -16.74 -2.37 29.91
CA ALA A 203 -16.48 -3.12 31.15
C ALA A 203 -16.03 -4.58 30.93
N GLU A 204 -16.18 -5.11 29.71
CA GLU A 204 -15.91 -6.52 29.37
C GLU A 204 -14.67 -6.67 28.46
N LEU A 205 -13.99 -5.56 28.14
CA LEU A 205 -12.83 -5.54 27.24
C LEU A 205 -11.71 -6.42 27.78
N ARG A 206 -11.32 -7.37 26.96
CA ARG A 206 -10.26 -8.34 27.23
C ARG A 206 -9.65 -8.79 25.92
N ALA A 207 -8.42 -9.29 26.00
CA ALA A 207 -7.70 -9.80 24.85
C ALA A 207 -8.47 -10.89 24.10
N VAL A 208 -8.36 -10.88 22.77
CA VAL A 208 -9.02 -11.81 21.87
C VAL A 208 -8.02 -12.89 21.46
N LEU A 209 -8.15 -14.07 22.06
CA LEU A 209 -7.11 -15.11 22.00
C LEU A 209 -7.05 -15.87 20.67
N LYS A 210 -8.06 -15.76 19.81
CA LYS A 210 -8.14 -16.45 18.52
C LYS A 210 -8.78 -15.55 17.45
N PRO A 211 -8.47 -15.74 16.16
CA PRO A 211 -9.11 -14.98 15.09
C PRO A 211 -10.63 -14.95 15.23
N THR A 212 -11.19 -13.75 15.41
CA THR A 212 -12.62 -13.57 15.66
C THR A 212 -13.20 -12.61 14.64
N HIS A 213 -14.35 -12.98 14.08
CA HIS A 213 -15.03 -12.20 13.05
C HIS A 213 -15.58 -10.88 13.60
N VAL A 214 -15.28 -9.78 12.94
CA VAL A 214 -15.81 -8.45 13.24
C VAL A 214 -17.26 -8.34 12.72
N ARG A 215 -18.22 -8.84 13.51
CA ARG A 215 -19.62 -9.01 13.09
C ARG A 215 -20.30 -7.72 12.61
N THR A 216 -19.86 -6.56 13.07
CA THR A 216 -20.38 -5.25 12.62
C THR A 216 -20.16 -5.04 11.11
N LEU A 217 -19.10 -5.63 10.53
CA LEU A 217 -18.77 -5.55 9.11
C LEU A 217 -19.22 -6.78 8.29
N ARG A 218 -20.05 -7.67 8.86
CA ARG A 218 -20.38 -8.97 8.24
C ARG A 218 -20.93 -8.91 6.81
N ASN A 219 -21.63 -7.81 6.48
CA ASN A 219 -22.29 -7.59 5.18
C ASN A 219 -21.62 -6.45 4.40
N ILE A 220 -20.42 -6.04 4.82
CA ILE A 220 -19.68 -4.91 4.28
C ILE A 220 -18.34 -5.47 3.80
N PRO A 221 -18.24 -5.93 2.55
CA PRO A 221 -17.04 -6.59 2.06
C PRO A 221 -15.86 -5.62 2.02
N CYS A 222 -14.83 -5.94 2.80
CA CYS A 222 -13.58 -5.20 2.86
C CYS A 222 -12.54 -5.69 1.85
N GLN A 223 -11.62 -4.80 1.50
CA GLN A 223 -10.46 -5.11 0.66
C GLN A 223 -9.14 -4.99 1.44
N GLN A 224 -9.10 -4.17 2.49
CA GLN A 224 -7.90 -3.93 3.29
C GLN A 224 -8.27 -3.72 4.77
N VAL A 225 -7.43 -4.21 5.68
CA VAL A 225 -7.42 -3.85 7.11
C VAL A 225 -6.02 -3.42 7.54
N THR A 226 -5.92 -2.46 8.45
CA THR A 226 -4.67 -1.98 9.02
C THR A 226 -4.80 -1.78 10.53
N THR A 227 -3.77 -2.18 11.28
CA THR A 227 -3.70 -2.08 12.74
C THR A 227 -2.70 -0.98 13.14
N GLY A 228 -3.16 0.01 13.92
CA GLY A 228 -2.29 0.93 14.64
C GLY A 228 -1.96 0.40 16.05
N LYS A 229 -1.47 1.24 16.96
CA LYS A 229 -1.08 0.79 18.31
C LYS A 229 -2.23 0.18 19.10
N SER A 230 -3.36 0.87 19.12
CA SER A 230 -4.56 0.46 19.86
C SER A 230 -5.84 0.80 19.10
N PHE A 231 -5.76 0.85 17.78
CA PHE A 231 -6.89 1.10 16.89
C PHE A 231 -6.74 0.33 15.58
N THR A 232 -7.83 0.21 14.84
CA THR A 232 -7.89 -0.51 13.57
C THR A 232 -8.68 0.31 12.56
N MET A 233 -8.29 0.20 11.30
CA MET A 233 -9.05 0.73 10.17
C MET A 233 -9.26 -0.34 9.11
N ALA A 234 -10.36 -0.25 8.38
CA ALA A 234 -10.64 -1.08 7.22
C ALA A 234 -11.20 -0.23 6.08
N ILE A 235 -10.97 -0.69 4.84
CA ILE A 235 -11.60 -0.12 3.64
C ILE A 235 -12.49 -1.17 3.01
N THR A 236 -13.71 -0.76 2.65
CA THR A 236 -14.65 -1.55 1.86
C THR A 236 -14.19 -1.66 0.41
N ARG A 237 -14.74 -2.61 -0.36
CA ARG A 237 -14.51 -2.68 -1.82
C ARG A 237 -15.04 -1.45 -2.57
N LEU A 238 -15.94 -0.70 -1.94
CA LEU A 238 -16.47 0.57 -2.46
C LEU A 238 -15.61 1.78 -2.07
N GLY A 239 -14.55 1.58 -1.29
CA GLY A 239 -13.65 2.65 -0.86
C GLY A 239 -14.13 3.45 0.36
N GLU A 240 -15.11 2.94 1.10
CA GLU A 240 -15.54 3.54 2.36
C GLU A 240 -14.57 3.14 3.48
N VAL A 241 -14.29 4.07 4.39
CA VAL A 241 -13.33 3.85 5.48
C VAL A 241 -14.05 3.66 6.80
N TYR A 242 -13.72 2.59 7.52
CA TYR A 242 -14.21 2.31 8.86
C TYR A 242 -13.04 2.33 9.84
N SER A 243 -13.25 2.85 11.05
CA SER A 243 -12.25 2.89 12.11
C SER A 243 -12.85 2.56 13.48
N TRP A 244 -12.04 1.97 14.36
CA TRP A 244 -12.43 1.63 15.74
C TRP A 244 -11.21 1.41 16.65
N GLY A 245 -11.44 1.43 17.96
CA GLY A 245 -10.44 1.28 19.02
C GLY A 245 -10.27 2.57 19.83
N CYS A 246 -9.03 2.81 20.28
CA CYS A 246 -8.60 4.02 20.98
C CYS A 246 -8.67 5.24 20.06
N ASN A 247 -9.17 6.35 20.60
CA ASN A 247 -9.35 7.62 19.90
C ASN A 247 -8.88 8.84 20.71
N THR A 248 -8.03 8.66 21.72
CA THR A 248 -7.55 9.73 22.61
C THR A 248 -7.07 10.98 21.87
N TYR A 249 -6.54 10.81 20.66
CA TYR A 249 -5.99 11.88 19.84
C TYR A 249 -6.75 12.12 18.53
N GLY A 250 -7.94 11.53 18.36
CA GLY A 250 -8.71 11.68 17.13
C GLY A 250 -8.26 10.78 15.98
N GLN A 251 -7.40 9.77 16.22
CA GLN A 251 -6.88 8.85 15.19
C GLN A 251 -7.96 8.05 14.45
N LEU A 252 -9.18 7.98 15.00
CA LEU A 252 -10.33 7.38 14.31
C LEU A 252 -10.98 8.32 13.28
N GLY A 253 -10.76 9.63 13.36
CA GLY A 253 -11.21 10.59 12.35
C GLY A 253 -12.66 11.07 12.49
N HIS A 254 -13.35 10.79 13.61
CA HIS A 254 -14.78 11.09 13.77
C HIS A 254 -15.11 12.49 14.36
N ARG A 255 -14.22 13.48 14.19
CA ARG A 255 -14.35 14.85 14.75
C ARG A 255 -14.49 14.90 16.27
N ASN A 256 -14.01 13.87 16.97
CA ASN A 256 -14.03 13.77 18.43
C ASN A 256 -12.90 12.85 18.91
N THR A 257 -12.73 12.76 20.22
CA THR A 257 -11.71 11.92 20.88
C THR A 257 -12.30 10.73 21.65
N ARG A 258 -13.52 10.29 21.30
CA ARG A 258 -14.21 9.18 21.98
C ARG A 258 -13.85 7.85 21.34
N ASP A 259 -13.45 6.90 22.16
CA ASP A 259 -13.16 5.52 21.75
C ASP A 259 -14.39 4.85 21.13
N LYS A 260 -14.13 3.86 20.27
CA LYS A 260 -15.17 3.08 19.59
C LYS A 260 -14.81 1.60 19.66
N SER A 261 -15.55 0.80 20.43
CA SER A 261 -15.32 -0.66 20.48
C SER A 261 -15.97 -1.43 19.30
N ARG A 262 -16.54 -0.71 18.33
CA ARG A 262 -17.16 -1.22 17.12
C ARG A 262 -16.76 -0.37 15.92
N PRO A 263 -16.55 -0.98 14.73
CA PRO A 263 -16.35 -0.26 13.49
C PRO A 263 -17.38 0.84 13.28
N ARG A 264 -16.91 2.03 12.96
CA ARG A 264 -17.74 3.18 12.57
C ARG A 264 -17.17 3.79 11.29
N GLN A 265 -18.06 4.15 10.37
CA GLN A 265 -17.69 4.81 9.11
C GLN A 265 -17.16 6.24 9.37
N ILE A 266 -16.16 6.62 8.57
CA ILE A 266 -15.60 7.97 8.52
C ILE A 266 -16.31 8.73 7.38
N ASP A 267 -17.38 9.45 7.74
CA ASP A 267 -18.32 10.08 6.81
C ASP A 267 -17.77 11.37 6.13
N GLN A 268 -16.45 11.57 6.13
CA GLN A 268 -15.80 12.80 5.61
C GLN A 268 -15.14 12.62 4.24
N PHE A 269 -15.03 11.39 3.74
CA PHE A 269 -14.50 11.14 2.40
C PHE A 269 -15.57 11.36 1.34
N ASP A 270 -15.15 11.84 0.18
CA ASP A 270 -16.02 12.05 -0.98
C ASP A 270 -16.31 10.71 -1.67
N GLU A 271 -17.59 10.37 -1.80
CA GLU A 271 -18.03 9.12 -2.45
C GLU A 271 -17.62 9.07 -3.94
N SER A 272 -17.42 10.22 -4.59
CA SER A 272 -16.96 10.28 -5.98
C SER A 272 -15.46 10.02 -6.13
N ASP A 273 -14.69 10.07 -5.04
CA ASP A 273 -13.25 9.86 -4.98
C ASP A 273 -12.88 8.81 -3.91
N PRO A 274 -13.25 7.53 -4.14
CA PRO A 274 -13.17 6.48 -3.13
C PRO A 274 -11.75 6.27 -2.61
N VAL A 275 -11.63 5.88 -1.34
CA VAL A 275 -10.34 5.58 -0.72
C VAL A 275 -9.82 4.23 -1.23
N VAL A 276 -8.59 4.21 -1.73
CA VAL A 276 -7.98 3.01 -2.30
C VAL A 276 -6.94 2.38 -1.37
N GLN A 277 -6.44 3.13 -0.38
CA GLN A 277 -5.48 2.63 0.61
C GLN A 277 -5.56 3.40 1.93
N VAL A 278 -5.36 2.68 3.03
CA VAL A 278 -5.20 3.25 4.38
C VAL A 278 -3.95 2.68 5.02
N SER A 279 -3.38 3.44 5.95
CA SER A 279 -2.31 2.98 6.83
C SER A 279 -2.49 3.57 8.22
N ALA A 280 -2.29 2.75 9.24
CA ALA A 280 -2.32 3.16 10.64
C ALA A 280 -0.92 3.12 11.25
N GLY A 281 -0.51 4.23 11.86
CA GLY A 281 0.72 4.35 12.66
C GLY A 281 0.45 4.15 14.14
N GLU A 282 1.29 4.72 15.01
CA GLU A 282 1.10 4.61 16.46
C GLU A 282 -0.20 5.32 16.90
N CYS A 283 -0.30 6.60 16.58
CA CYS A 283 -1.44 7.47 16.94
C CYS A 283 -1.93 8.33 15.77
N HIS A 284 -1.54 8.01 14.53
CA HIS A 284 -1.97 8.72 13.33
C HIS A 284 -2.41 7.76 12.22
N SER A 285 -3.17 8.30 11.28
CA SER A 285 -3.82 7.57 10.20
C SER A 285 -3.55 8.29 8.88
N LEU A 286 -3.34 7.50 7.83
CA LEU A 286 -3.20 7.98 6.46
C LEU A 286 -4.25 7.32 5.56
N ALA A 287 -4.70 8.04 4.55
CA ALA A 287 -5.53 7.51 3.47
C ALA A 287 -5.12 8.09 2.12
N VAL A 288 -5.22 7.27 1.07
CA VAL A 288 -5.00 7.68 -0.32
C VAL A 288 -6.27 7.41 -1.11
N THR A 289 -6.79 8.41 -1.82
CA THR A 289 -7.97 8.27 -2.68
C THR A 289 -7.61 7.82 -4.10
N LYS A 290 -8.63 7.43 -4.87
CA LYS A 290 -8.48 6.98 -6.26
C LYS A 290 -7.86 8.05 -7.15
N SER A 291 -8.14 9.34 -6.91
CA SER A 291 -7.50 10.46 -7.61
C SER A 291 -6.10 10.82 -7.06
N GLY A 292 -5.54 9.99 -6.17
CA GLY A 292 -4.18 10.16 -5.64
C GLY A 292 -4.04 11.24 -4.58
N LYS A 293 -5.15 11.71 -3.98
CA LYS A 293 -5.09 12.66 -2.85
C LYS A 293 -4.70 11.92 -1.58
N LEU A 294 -3.72 12.46 -0.87
CA LEU A 294 -3.28 11.98 0.44
C LEU A 294 -4.00 12.73 1.56
N PHE A 295 -4.50 12.00 2.54
CA PHE A 295 -5.11 12.51 3.76
C PHE A 295 -4.38 11.99 4.99
N SER A 296 -4.32 12.81 6.04
CA SER A 296 -3.77 12.42 7.34
C SER A 296 -4.59 12.99 8.51
N TRP A 297 -4.62 12.27 9.63
CA TRP A 297 -5.27 12.71 10.87
C TRP A 297 -4.78 11.94 12.10
N GLY A 298 -5.17 12.38 13.31
CA GLY A 298 -4.81 11.77 14.60
C GLY A 298 -3.96 12.68 15.49
N HIS A 299 -2.95 12.11 16.14
CA HIS A 299 -1.94 12.84 16.92
C HIS A 299 -0.68 13.15 16.13
N ASP A 300 -0.07 14.28 16.46
CA ASP A 300 1.25 14.65 16.00
C ASP A 300 2.13 14.92 17.21
N TYR A 301 2.76 13.87 17.75
CA TYR A 301 3.51 13.93 19.01
C TYR A 301 4.57 15.04 19.03
N ASN A 302 5.04 15.53 17.88
CA ASN A 302 6.09 16.56 17.80
C ASN A 302 6.01 17.53 16.61
N HIS A 303 4.89 17.66 15.87
CA HIS A 303 4.72 18.52 14.67
C HIS A 303 5.19 17.95 13.31
N PHE A 304 5.33 16.64 13.12
CA PHE A 304 5.97 16.07 11.93
C PHE A 304 5.16 15.02 11.16
N ALA A 305 3.99 14.55 11.63
CA ALA A 305 3.33 13.38 11.05
C ALA A 305 2.20 13.66 10.04
N PHE A 306 1.73 14.91 9.91
CA PHE A 306 0.59 15.23 9.03
C PHE A 306 0.94 15.88 7.70
N GLY A 307 2.08 16.56 7.59
CA GLY A 307 2.47 17.19 6.33
C GLY A 307 1.59 18.37 5.89
N HIS A 308 0.69 18.90 6.73
CA HIS A 308 -0.30 19.92 6.32
C HIS A 308 -0.61 21.03 7.34
N ASP A 309 0.10 21.11 8.47
CA ASP A 309 -0.02 22.23 9.41
C ASP A 309 1.36 22.75 9.80
N VAL A 310 1.59 24.04 9.58
CA VAL A 310 2.81 24.77 9.99
C VAL A 310 2.53 25.62 11.23
N THR A 311 1.50 25.27 12.02
CA THR A 311 1.10 26.05 13.19
C THR A 311 1.98 25.71 14.39
N PRO A 312 2.41 26.72 15.19
CA PRO A 312 3.25 26.50 16.37
C PRO A 312 2.53 25.77 17.52
N ILE A 313 1.21 25.56 17.42
CA ILE A 313 0.41 24.85 18.43
C ILE A 313 0.11 23.44 17.89
N VAL A 314 0.52 22.41 18.64
CA VAL A 314 0.15 21.01 18.40
C VAL A 314 -1.35 20.88 18.63
N LEU A 315 -2.12 20.66 17.57
CA LEU A 315 -3.53 20.31 17.68
C LEU A 315 -3.78 18.97 17.02
N ASN A 316 -4.45 18.09 17.76
CA ASN A 316 -4.98 16.84 17.24
C ASN A 316 -5.84 17.10 16.00
N LYS A 317 -5.63 16.32 14.95
CA LYS A 317 -6.46 16.36 13.76
C LYS A 317 -7.55 15.33 13.94
N LEU A 318 -8.72 15.80 14.35
CA LEU A 318 -9.82 14.93 14.75
C LEU A 318 -10.57 14.32 13.56
N PHE A 319 -10.22 14.68 12.33
CA PHE A 319 -10.84 14.20 11.09
C PHE A 319 -9.83 14.23 9.93
N PRO A 320 -10.04 13.42 8.87
CA PRO A 320 -9.16 13.41 7.70
C PRO A 320 -8.99 14.80 7.10
N LYS A 321 -7.74 15.26 7.00
CA LYS A 321 -7.39 16.51 6.31
C LYS A 321 -6.42 16.20 5.18
N ARG A 322 -6.64 16.83 4.03
CA ARG A 322 -5.81 16.64 2.84
C ARG A 322 -4.41 17.22 3.07
N VAL A 323 -3.40 16.48 2.62
CA VAL A 323 -2.00 16.89 2.65
C VAL A 323 -1.71 17.75 1.42
N GLU A 324 -1.73 19.07 1.59
CA GLU A 324 -1.57 20.04 0.50
C GLU A 324 -0.30 20.91 0.60
N HIS A 325 0.34 20.98 1.76
CA HIS A 325 1.50 21.87 1.98
C HIS A 325 2.79 21.21 1.52
N GLY A 326 3.77 22.00 1.05
CA GLY A 326 5.11 21.50 0.70
C GLY A 326 5.38 21.19 -0.76
N GLY A 327 4.60 21.74 -1.69
CA GLY A 327 4.71 21.41 -3.12
C GLY A 327 4.00 20.11 -3.51
N PHE A 328 3.07 19.63 -2.67
CA PHE A 328 2.22 18.46 -2.95
C PHE A 328 0.98 18.79 -3.77
N HIS A 329 0.76 20.08 -4.09
CA HIS A 329 -0.24 20.48 -5.06
C HIS A 329 0.07 19.84 -6.42
N GLY A 330 -0.86 19.00 -6.90
CA GLY A 330 -0.75 18.32 -8.18
C GLY A 330 0.08 17.04 -8.18
N LEU A 331 0.48 16.52 -7.01
CA LEU A 331 1.07 15.18 -6.92
C LEU A 331 -0.03 14.12 -6.78
N PHE A 332 0.07 13.08 -7.61
CA PHE A 332 -0.77 11.89 -7.52
C PHE A 332 -0.04 10.83 -6.70
N PHE A 333 -0.52 10.53 -5.50
CA PHE A 333 0.03 9.48 -4.66
C PHE A 333 -0.55 8.12 -5.01
N VAL A 334 0.31 7.11 -5.13
CA VAL A 334 -0.09 5.72 -5.40
C VAL A 334 -0.13 4.87 -4.14
N SER A 335 0.67 5.24 -3.13
CA SER A 335 0.74 4.54 -1.85
C SER A 335 1.28 5.42 -0.73
N ALA A 336 0.79 5.19 0.49
CA ALA A 336 1.31 5.82 1.70
C ALA A 336 1.29 4.86 2.88
N VAL A 337 2.33 4.89 3.70
CA VAL A 337 2.51 4.02 4.87
C VAL A 337 2.91 4.86 6.07
N ALA A 338 2.22 4.60 7.18
CA ALA A 338 2.47 5.17 8.49
C ALA A 338 3.33 4.20 9.31
N GLY A 339 4.44 4.69 9.84
CA GLY A 339 5.23 4.03 10.87
C GLY A 339 4.81 4.48 12.27
N ASP A 340 5.67 4.28 13.27
CA ASP A 340 5.37 4.68 14.65
C ASP A 340 5.10 6.20 14.74
N ASN A 341 6.07 7.01 14.33
CA ASN A 341 6.02 8.48 14.37
C ASN A 341 6.53 9.14 13.07
N HIS A 342 6.46 8.41 11.96
CA HIS A 342 6.84 8.90 10.64
C HIS A 342 5.93 8.34 9.56
N SER A 343 6.00 8.93 8.38
CA SER A 343 5.18 8.58 7.24
C SER A 343 6.00 8.64 5.96
N VAL A 344 5.69 7.73 5.03
CA VAL A 344 6.29 7.71 3.70
C VAL A 344 5.21 7.52 2.65
N ALA A 345 5.34 8.21 1.54
CA ALA A 345 4.45 8.07 0.39
C ALA A 345 5.24 7.97 -0.92
N ILE A 346 4.64 7.27 -1.88
CA ILE A 346 5.14 7.13 -3.25
C ILE A 346 4.16 7.82 -4.19
N ASP A 347 4.68 8.62 -5.13
CA ASP A 347 3.87 9.22 -6.19
C ASP A 347 3.79 8.36 -7.46
N HIS A 348 2.99 8.79 -8.42
CA HIS A 348 2.81 8.14 -9.72
C HIS A 348 4.09 8.04 -10.56
N CYS A 349 5.18 8.75 -10.22
CA CYS A 349 6.48 8.65 -10.88
C CYS A 349 7.45 7.70 -10.14
N GLY A 350 7.02 7.10 -9.03
CA GLY A 350 7.87 6.29 -8.16
C GLY A 350 8.82 7.12 -7.31
N ARG A 351 8.57 8.42 -7.12
CA ARG A 351 9.32 9.28 -6.20
C ARG A 351 8.85 9.02 -4.77
N VAL A 352 9.80 8.94 -3.84
CA VAL A 352 9.55 8.64 -2.43
C VAL A 352 9.64 9.91 -1.60
N TYR A 353 8.60 10.18 -0.82
CA TYR A 353 8.50 11.31 0.09
C TYR A 353 8.43 10.81 1.53
N LYS A 354 9.10 11.50 2.45
CA LYS A 354 9.08 11.19 3.89
C LYS A 354 8.83 12.42 4.75
N TRP A 355 8.12 12.23 5.84
CA TRP A 355 7.91 13.22 6.91
C TRP A 355 7.81 12.49 8.26
N GLY A 356 7.98 13.21 9.36
CA GLY A 356 7.94 12.63 10.69
C GLY A 356 9.21 12.83 11.50
N ASN A 357 9.27 12.16 12.65
CA ASN A 357 10.43 12.19 13.52
C ASN A 357 11.65 11.55 12.82
N GLU A 358 12.75 12.30 12.70
CA GLU A 358 13.97 11.85 12.02
C GLU A 358 14.87 10.92 12.86
N ASP A 359 14.64 10.82 14.19
CA ASP A 359 15.50 10.02 15.09
C ASP A 359 15.58 8.54 14.67
N TYR A 360 14.53 8.01 14.06
CA TYR A 360 14.45 6.61 13.59
C TYR A 360 15.17 6.34 12.26
N PHE A 361 15.47 7.37 11.44
CA PHE A 361 16.25 7.20 10.21
C PHE A 361 17.76 7.15 10.47
N SER A 362 18.21 7.43 11.70
CA SER A 362 19.62 7.51 12.08
C SER A 362 20.25 6.15 12.46
N ALA A 363 19.43 5.14 12.73
CA ALA A 363 19.90 3.84 13.22
C ALA A 363 20.62 3.01 12.14
N ASP A 364 20.30 3.22 10.85
CA ASP A 364 20.80 2.39 9.74
C ASP A 364 21.98 3.02 8.97
N SER A 365 22.54 4.13 9.45
CA SER A 365 23.65 4.83 8.76
C SER A 365 24.95 4.92 9.55
N ARG A 366 25.08 4.21 10.69
CA ARG A 366 26.24 4.39 11.58
C ARG A 366 27.58 3.87 11.05
N ARG A 367 27.68 3.38 9.80
CA ARG A 367 28.97 2.88 9.27
C ARG A 367 29.54 3.49 8.01
N ILE A 368 28.83 4.27 7.19
CA ILE A 368 29.45 4.81 5.96
C ILE A 368 28.96 6.26 5.70
N ILE A 369 29.92 7.18 5.58
CA ILE A 369 29.85 8.60 5.17
C ILE A 369 29.53 9.60 6.30
N ARG A 370 30.60 10.17 6.90
CA ARG A 370 30.55 11.16 7.98
C ARG A 370 30.99 12.58 7.59
N ARG A 371 30.98 12.97 6.30
CA ARG A 371 31.45 14.32 5.90
C ARG A 371 30.45 15.20 5.13
N GLU A 372 29.33 14.67 4.62
CA GLU A 372 28.33 15.50 3.91
C GLU A 372 27.11 15.90 4.77
N ARG A 373 26.93 15.30 5.96
CA ARG A 373 25.72 15.50 6.79
C ARG A 373 25.64 16.79 7.62
N ARG A 374 26.60 17.71 7.55
CA ARG A 374 26.54 18.96 8.34
C ARG A 374 25.72 20.08 7.70
N ARG A 375 25.14 19.89 6.52
CA ARG A 375 24.24 20.89 5.89
C ARG A 375 22.77 20.45 5.80
N GLU A 376 22.44 19.20 6.12
CA GLU A 376 21.05 18.68 6.05
C GLU A 376 20.49 18.22 7.41
N ALA A 377 21.22 18.39 8.52
CA ALA A 377 20.93 17.76 9.82
C ALA A 377 20.20 18.65 10.84
N GLU A 378 19.56 19.76 10.43
CA GLU A 378 18.80 20.61 11.37
C GLU A 378 17.46 21.00 10.77
N GLN A 379 16.49 20.07 10.81
CA GLN A 379 15.08 20.36 11.07
C GLN A 379 14.28 19.07 10.88
N ASN A 380 13.65 18.61 11.96
CA ASN A 380 12.53 17.69 11.86
C ASN A 380 11.50 18.26 10.87
N LYS A 381 11.05 17.45 9.91
CA LYS A 381 10.37 17.94 8.72
C LYS A 381 8.85 17.87 8.91
N GLN A 382 8.25 19.04 9.17
CA GLN A 382 6.80 19.22 9.32
C GLN A 382 6.01 18.93 8.04
N ILE A 383 6.73 18.85 6.93
CA ILE A 383 6.24 18.79 5.57
C ILE A 383 6.93 17.61 4.87
N PRO A 384 6.25 16.87 3.96
CA PRO A 384 6.90 15.78 3.27
C PRO A 384 8.03 16.24 2.35
N VAL A 385 9.13 15.52 2.38
CA VAL A 385 10.36 15.86 1.63
C VAL A 385 10.78 14.68 0.76
N LEU A 386 11.18 15.00 -0.46
CA LEU A 386 11.70 14.03 -1.42
C LEU A 386 12.97 13.37 -0.86
N VAL A 387 13.01 12.04 -0.89
CA VAL A 387 14.21 11.26 -0.53
C VAL A 387 15.20 11.33 -1.68
N GLN A 388 16.17 12.25 -1.59
CA GLN A 388 17.14 12.52 -2.67
C GLN A 388 17.95 11.29 -3.08
N SER A 389 18.30 10.41 -2.15
CA SER A 389 19.04 9.17 -2.44
C SER A 389 18.28 8.19 -3.33
N LEU A 390 16.93 8.28 -3.39
CA LEU A 390 16.08 7.45 -4.23
C LEU A 390 15.54 8.21 -5.45
N LYS A 391 16.05 9.43 -5.71
CA LYS A 391 15.55 10.31 -6.77
C LYS A 391 15.67 9.70 -8.16
N PHE A 392 16.56 8.75 -8.40
CA PHE A 392 16.73 8.08 -9.69
C PHE A 392 16.05 6.71 -9.77
N ASN A 393 15.52 6.22 -8.64
CA ASN A 393 14.80 4.96 -8.57
C ASN A 393 13.32 5.16 -8.94
N ARG A 394 12.67 4.09 -9.38
CA ARG A 394 11.21 4.01 -9.56
C ARG A 394 10.66 3.11 -8.47
N ALA A 395 10.41 3.67 -7.29
CA ALA A 395 9.89 2.90 -6.18
C ALA A 395 8.47 2.42 -6.48
N VAL A 396 8.19 1.15 -6.21
CA VAL A 396 6.87 0.54 -6.40
C VAL A 396 6.24 0.09 -5.09
N GLN A 397 7.04 0.00 -4.01
CA GLN A 397 6.56 -0.40 -2.70
C GLN A 397 7.38 0.21 -1.57
N VAL A 398 6.68 0.63 -0.54
CA VAL A 398 7.23 1.00 0.76
C VAL A 398 6.54 0.17 1.83
N SER A 399 7.27 -0.24 2.85
CA SER A 399 6.74 -0.98 3.98
C SER A 399 7.50 -0.63 5.25
N PHE A 400 6.78 -0.64 6.38
CA PHE A 400 7.36 -0.48 7.70
C PHE A 400 7.02 -1.71 8.55
N SER A 401 7.99 -2.09 9.37
CA SER A 401 7.74 -2.87 10.57
C SER A 401 8.31 -2.09 11.74
N SER A 402 7.59 -2.08 12.86
CA SER A 402 8.01 -1.40 14.09
C SER A 402 9.43 -1.83 14.49
N PRO A 403 10.18 -1.00 15.22
CA PRO A 403 11.25 -0.11 14.77
C PRO A 403 12.53 -0.77 14.20
N TYR A 404 12.50 -2.06 13.81
CA TYR A 404 13.72 -2.83 13.49
C TYR A 404 13.87 -3.29 12.04
N LEU A 405 12.88 -3.08 11.15
CA LEU A 405 13.03 -3.41 9.74
C LEU A 405 12.29 -2.39 8.85
N ASN A 406 13.08 -1.51 8.21
CA ASN A 406 12.64 -0.67 7.11
C ASN A 406 12.98 -1.39 5.80
N CYS A 407 11.97 -1.68 4.96
CA CYS A 407 12.21 -2.24 3.64
C CYS A 407 11.53 -1.35 2.59
N VAL A 408 12.35 -0.63 1.82
CA VAL A 408 11.93 -0.01 0.55
C VAL A 408 12.32 -0.96 -0.56
N SER A 409 11.34 -1.45 -1.32
CA SER A 409 11.63 -2.30 -2.48
C SER A 409 11.68 -1.43 -3.73
N THR A 410 12.87 -1.33 -4.31
CA THR A 410 13.08 -0.83 -5.66
C THR A 410 13.37 -2.05 -6.54
N ARG A 411 12.51 -2.33 -7.52
CA ARG A 411 12.84 -3.27 -8.59
C ARG A 411 13.12 -2.49 -9.86
#